data_AF-A0A6H0T9E8-F1
#
_entry.id   AF-A0A6H0T9E8-F1
#
_cell.length_a   1.000
_cell.length_b   1.000
_cell.length_c   1.000
_cell.angle_alpha   90.00
_cell.angle_beta   90.00
_cell.angle_gamma   90.00
#
_symmetry.space_group_name_H-M   'P 1'
#
loop_
_entity.id
_entity.type
_entity.pdbx_description
1 polymer ?
#
loop_
_entity_poly.entity_id
_entity_poly.type
_entity_poly.pdbx_seq_one_letter_code
_entity_poly.pdbx_strand_id
1 'polypeptide(L)' 'MKKFLKLSLTFCLAFVAAVIAKEQFECGKRTCSQMNSCEEARFHLTQCGVKSLDRDKDGIPCESICGGGKKKK' A
#
# COMPACT_ATOMS: atom_id res chain seq x y z
N MET A 1 -28.39 17.84 27.22
CA MET A 1 -28.72 17.79 25.77
C MET A 1 -27.57 18.18 24.84
N LYS A 2 -26.77 19.23 25.14
CA LYS A 2 -25.64 19.69 24.29
C LYS A 2 -24.45 18.71 24.17
N LYS A 3 -24.32 17.74 25.10
CA LYS A 3 -23.23 16.75 25.14
C LYS A 3 -23.36 15.64 24.09
N PHE A 4 -24.59 15.29 23.68
CA PHE A 4 -24.84 14.28 22.65
C PHE A 4 -24.54 14.80 21.23
N LEU A 5 -24.78 16.09 20.97
CA LEU A 5 -24.49 16.70 19.66
C LEU A 5 -22.99 16.81 19.37
N LYS A 6 -22.16 16.98 20.41
CA LYS A 6 -20.68 16.96 20.28
C LYS A 6 -20.13 15.56 20.01
N LEU A 7 -20.83 14.51 20.47
CA LEU A 7 -20.39 13.12 20.32
C LEU A 7 -20.63 12.59 18.90
N SER A 8 -21.72 13.01 18.22
CA SER A 8 -21.94 12.59 16.83
C SER A 8 -21.02 13.31 15.84
N LEU A 9 -20.69 14.59 16.07
CA LEU A 9 -19.81 15.35 15.18
C LEU A 9 -18.35 14.86 15.24
N THR A 10 -17.90 14.45 16.43
CA THR A 10 -16.55 13.89 16.62
C THR A 10 -16.42 12.50 16.01
N PHE A 11 -17.49 11.68 16.07
CA PHE A 11 -17.53 10.38 15.42
C PHE A 11 -17.47 10.49 13.88
N CYS A 12 -18.21 11.43 13.28
CA CYS A 12 -18.15 11.70 11.84
C CYS A 12 -16.74 12.13 11.38
N LEU A 13 -16.08 13.02 12.13
CA LEU A 13 -14.75 13.53 11.77
C LEU A 13 -13.67 12.43 11.83
N ALA A 14 -13.73 11.54 12.83
CA ALA A 14 -12.82 10.42 12.93
C ALA A 14 -13.01 9.39 11.80
N PHE A 15 -14.26 9.14 11.40
CA PHE A 15 -14.58 8.20 10.33
C PHE A 15 -14.13 8.71 8.96
N VAL A 16 -14.31 10.01 8.68
CA VAL A 16 -13.86 10.64 7.42
C VAL A 16 -12.33 10.64 7.31
N ALA A 17 -11.60 10.89 8.40
CA ALA A 17 -10.14 10.89 8.38
C ALA A 17 -9.54 9.51 8.02
N ALA A 18 -10.14 8.42 8.50
CA ALA A 18 -9.65 7.05 8.24
C ALA A 18 -9.84 6.62 6.77
N VAL A 19 -10.85 7.15 6.07
CA VAL A 19 -11.10 6.83 4.65
C VAL A 19 -10.03 7.44 3.73
N ILE A 20 -9.47 8.60 4.09
CA ILE A 20 -8.54 9.36 3.24
C ILE A 20 -7.11 8.77 3.28
N ALA A 21 -6.74 8.03 4.33
CA ALA A 21 -5.38 7.53 4.52
C ALA A 21 -4.98 6.36 3.59
N LYS A 22 -5.86 5.89 2.71
CA LYS A 22 -5.55 4.79 1.80
C LYS A 22 -4.91 5.33 0.53
N GLU A 23 -3.60 5.14 0.38
CA GLU A 23 -2.92 5.40 -0.90
C GLU A 23 -3.55 4.58 -2.02
N GLN A 24 -3.95 5.26 -3.09
CA GLN A 24 -4.44 4.64 -4.32
C GLN A 24 -3.28 4.50 -5.29
N PHE A 25 -2.84 3.27 -5.52
CA PHE A 25 -1.82 2.96 -6.52
C PHE A 25 -2.47 2.79 -7.90
N GLU A 26 -1.87 3.35 -8.94
CA GLU A 26 -2.33 3.20 -10.33
C GLU A 26 -1.41 2.28 -11.13
N CYS A 27 -1.98 1.48 -12.03
CA CYS A 27 -1.22 0.62 -12.93
C CYS A 27 -0.50 1.46 -14.00
N GLY A 28 0.79 1.71 -13.80
CA GLY A 28 1.62 2.38 -14.81
C GLY A 28 3.12 2.13 -14.62
N LYS A 29 3.54 1.83 -13.39
CA LYS A 29 4.94 1.59 -13.07
C LYS A 29 5.33 0.17 -13.45
N ARG A 30 6.47 0.04 -14.14
CA ARG A 30 6.97 -1.24 -14.68
C ARG A 30 8.29 -1.69 -14.07
N THR A 31 8.96 -0.78 -13.36
CA THR A 31 10.29 -1.00 -12.80
C THR A 31 10.33 -0.63 -11.32
N CYS A 32 11.20 -1.28 -10.56
CA CYS A 32 11.31 -1.07 -9.12
C CYS A 32 11.77 0.34 -8.74
N SER A 33 12.54 1.01 -9.59
CA SER A 33 12.97 2.39 -9.38
C SER A 33 11.85 3.42 -9.47
N GLN A 34 10.69 3.05 -10.02
CA GLN A 34 9.51 3.91 -10.07
C GLN A 34 8.65 3.79 -8.79
N MET A 35 8.92 2.78 -7.95
CA MET A 35 8.11 2.44 -6.79
C MET A 35 8.84 2.85 -5.51
N ASN A 36 8.11 3.47 -4.59
CA ASN A 36 8.70 3.99 -3.35
C ASN A 36 8.41 3.11 -2.13
N SER A 37 7.47 2.17 -2.24
CA SER A 37 7.04 1.31 -1.13
C SER A 37 6.85 -0.13 -1.57
N CYS A 38 7.00 -1.05 -0.61
CA CYS A 38 6.76 -2.46 -0.87
C CYS A 38 5.27 -2.73 -1.16
N GLU A 39 4.36 -1.99 -0.51
CA GLU A 39 2.92 -2.05 -0.75
C GLU A 39 2.58 -1.71 -2.20
N GLU A 40 3.20 -0.65 -2.74
CA GLU A 40 3.02 -0.24 -4.13
C GLU A 40 3.53 -1.32 -5.09
N ALA A 41 4.71 -1.89 -4.83
CA ALA A 41 5.28 -2.94 -5.66
C ALA A 41 4.43 -4.21 -5.64
N ARG A 42 3.90 -4.59 -4.47
CA ARG A 42 2.94 -5.70 -4.35
C ARG A 42 1.64 -5.43 -5.08
N PHE A 43 1.12 -4.21 -5.00
CA PHE A 43 -0.05 -3.83 -5.77
C PHE A 43 0.20 -4.02 -7.27
N HIS A 44 1.34 -3.56 -7.80
CA HIS A 44 1.66 -3.71 -9.21
C HIS A 44 1.89 -5.17 -9.63
N LEU A 45 2.47 -6.00 -8.76
CA LEU A 45 2.63 -7.43 -9.03
C LEU A 45 1.27 -8.14 -9.09
N THR A 46 0.38 -7.86 -8.14
CA THR A 46 -0.86 -8.62 -7.94
C THR A 46 -2.05 -8.06 -8.71
N GLN A 47 -2.26 -6.75 -8.68
CA GLN A 47 -3.40 -6.07 -9.31
C GLN A 47 -3.12 -5.73 -10.76
N CYS A 48 -1.90 -5.25 -11.05
CA CYS A 48 -1.51 -4.85 -12.41
C CYS A 48 -0.83 -5.98 -13.21
N GLY A 49 -0.52 -7.11 -12.56
CA GLY A 49 0.08 -8.29 -13.20
C GLY A 49 1.51 -8.07 -13.69
N VAL A 50 2.25 -7.10 -13.13
CA VAL A 50 3.62 -6.77 -13.55
C VAL A 50 4.61 -7.78 -12.95
N LYS A 51 4.61 -9.01 -13.48
CA LYS A 51 5.47 -10.11 -13.02
C LYS A 51 6.96 -9.81 -13.15
N SER A 52 7.37 -8.85 -13.97
CA SER A 52 8.77 -8.44 -14.12
C SER A 52 9.39 -7.83 -12.86
N LEU A 53 8.57 -7.45 -11.88
CA LEU A 53 9.02 -6.94 -10.58
C LEU A 53 9.53 -8.06 -9.66
N ASP A 54 9.01 -9.28 -9.84
CA ASP A 54 9.35 -10.50 -9.10
C ASP A 54 10.17 -11.42 -10.02
N ARG A 55 11.47 -11.15 -10.10
CA ARG A 55 12.36 -11.79 -11.08
C ARG A 55 12.65 -13.25 -10.73
N ASP A 56 12.75 -13.57 -9.44
CA ASP A 56 13.01 -14.92 -8.94
C ASP A 56 11.71 -15.72 -8.68
N LYS A 57 10.54 -15.08 -8.82
CA LYS A 57 9.20 -15.68 -8.72
C LYS A 57 8.90 -16.21 -7.33
N ASP A 58 9.47 -15.58 -6.30
CA ASP A 58 9.26 -15.97 -4.91
C ASP A 58 8.06 -15.26 -4.25
N GLY A 59 7.32 -14.47 -5.04
CA GLY A 59 6.17 -13.68 -4.62
C GLY A 59 6.55 -12.33 -4.01
N ILE A 60 7.83 -11.99 -3.95
CA ILE A 60 8.32 -10.70 -3.44
C ILE A 60 8.79 -9.83 -4.61
N PRO A 61 7.99 -8.81 -5.01
CA PRO A 61 8.44 -7.86 -6.01
C PRO A 61 9.48 -6.92 -5.41
N CYS A 62 10.43 -6.47 -6.24
CA CYS A 62 11.36 -5.40 -5.88
C CYS A 62 12.06 -5.63 -4.53
N GLU A 63 12.86 -6.69 -4.44
CA GLU A 63 13.58 -7.11 -3.24
C GLU A 63 14.43 -6.00 -2.58
N SER A 64 14.83 -4.97 -3.33
CA SER A 64 15.53 -3.81 -2.77
C SER A 64 14.68 -3.01 -1.76
N ILE A 65 13.35 -2.96 -1.95
CA ILE A 65 12.42 -2.26 -1.06
C ILE A 65 11.56 -3.22 -0.23
N CYS A 66 11.36 -4.46 -0.69
CA CYS A 66 10.59 -5.48 0.03
C CYS A 66 11.43 -6.51 0.79
N GLY A 67 12.74 -6.60 0.52
CA GLY A 67 13.60 -7.71 0.95
C GLY A 67 14.20 -7.60 2.34
N GLY A 68 13.79 -6.62 3.16
CA GLY A 68 14.30 -6.36 4.51
C GLY A 68 14.16 -7.49 5.55
N GLY A 69 13.73 -8.69 5.15
CA GLY A 69 13.56 -9.85 6.03
C GLY A 69 14.02 -11.21 5.48
N LYS A 70 14.47 -11.35 4.22
CA LYS A 70 14.92 -12.65 3.71
C LYS A 70 16.44 -12.81 3.85
N LYS A 71 16.88 -13.28 5.02
CA LYS A 71 18.15 -14.03 5.10
C LYS A 71 17.97 -15.34 4.33
N LYS A 72 18.21 -15.35 3.01
CA LYS A 72 18.36 -16.61 2.26
C LYS A 72 19.70 -17.21 2.72
N LYS A 73 19.61 -18.28 3.53
CA LYS A 73 20.74 -19.11 3.98
C LYS A 73 21.18 -20.03 2.85
#